data_AF-A0A558AS09-F1
#
_entry.id   AF-A0A558AS09-F1
#
_cell.length_a   1.000
_cell.length_b   1.000
_cell.length_c   1.000
_cell.angle_alpha   90.00
_cell.angle_beta   90.00
_cell.angle_gamma   90.00
#
_symmetry.space_group_name_H-M   'P 1'
#
loop_
_entity.id
_entity.type
_entity.pdbx_description
1 polymer ?
#
loop_
_entity_poly.entity_id
_entity_poly.type
_entity_poly.pdbx_seq_one_letter_code
_entity_poly.pdbx_strand_id
1 'polypeptide(L)'
;MKTAADIIVDLIERFDVHDPGARRAHGNGVNYEAAVALNDDGKAIFGDIQKAVIRLSNVATSQKVPDSLINVKGCSIRFDHPARPIDIIGVTFPYFPFATASETMDLFYRIHWFLDNKSPVRFVNIFGAGNLYRHLGRLARWLPKDTHMDHSYYSAHSYGTDNLKFRLDYDTDTETIEIFAEHDASITDYRPEDEVYLGQVSINKDAKVQEIKFMDALNAPFDHLPKGEIPLLRHFVYRRSFLGRMSEVELDPHKYEMLNELWEEEKYFVLSKDRQLYDEINQLFVAGTEMPVRTFTQLMDQAYDKKYDEETVRDYFTEVWTYFTETADAEEWVVYQELLEAADIDRINMFLADMAMKYEVSELLNSTVVKVLGREKFIKMQKGKI
;
A
#
# COMPACT_ATOMS: atom_id res chain seq x y z
N MET A 1 -6.94 -17.72 10.09
CA MET A 1 -8.36 -17.28 9.89
C MET A 1 -8.37 -16.28 8.74
N LYS A 2 -9.34 -16.26 7.81
CA LYS A 2 -9.26 -15.30 6.68
C LYS A 2 -9.29 -13.86 7.18
N THR A 3 -8.35 -13.05 6.74
CA THR A 3 -8.27 -11.62 7.04
C THR A 3 -9.27 -10.83 6.19
N ALA A 4 -9.51 -9.56 6.53
CA ALA A 4 -10.33 -8.68 5.69
C ALA A 4 -9.78 -8.57 4.25
N ALA A 5 -8.45 -8.50 4.10
CA ALA A 5 -7.81 -8.46 2.79
C ALA A 5 -8.05 -9.74 1.97
N ASP A 6 -7.94 -10.92 2.60
CA ASP A 6 -8.23 -12.21 1.94
C ASP A 6 -9.66 -12.24 1.43
N ILE A 7 -10.62 -11.83 2.27
CA ILE A 7 -12.02 -11.86 1.89
C ILE A 7 -12.29 -10.85 0.76
N ILE A 8 -11.73 -9.63 0.82
CA ILE A 8 -11.88 -8.64 -0.26
C ILE A 8 -11.35 -9.20 -1.58
N VAL A 9 -10.14 -9.76 -1.59
CA VAL A 9 -9.52 -10.32 -2.80
C VAL A 9 -10.34 -11.50 -3.32
N ASP A 10 -10.75 -12.43 -2.45
CA ASP A 10 -11.61 -13.57 -2.84
C ASP A 10 -12.93 -13.09 -3.47
N LEU A 11 -13.54 -12.04 -2.91
CA LEU A 11 -14.80 -11.49 -3.43
C LEU A 11 -14.58 -10.79 -4.78
N ILE A 12 -13.46 -10.09 -4.97
CA ILE A 12 -13.10 -9.52 -6.27
C ILE A 12 -12.88 -10.61 -7.31
N GLU A 13 -12.17 -11.69 -6.96
CA GLU A 13 -11.87 -12.78 -7.88
C GLU A 13 -13.13 -13.55 -8.31
N ARG A 14 -14.14 -13.66 -7.43
CA ARG A 14 -15.46 -14.22 -7.76
C ARG A 14 -16.23 -13.45 -8.82
N PHE A 15 -15.86 -12.20 -9.10
CA PHE A 15 -16.50 -11.43 -10.16
C PHE A 15 -16.03 -11.88 -11.56
N ASP A 16 -15.01 -12.75 -11.67
CA ASP A 16 -14.49 -13.35 -12.91
C ASP A 16 -14.22 -12.34 -14.06
N VAL A 17 -13.82 -11.14 -13.66
CA VAL A 17 -13.55 -10.01 -14.58
C VAL A 17 -12.05 -9.69 -14.67
N HIS A 18 -11.16 -10.55 -14.20
CA HIS A 18 -9.71 -10.30 -14.26
C HIS A 18 -9.03 -11.24 -15.25
N ASP A 19 -8.00 -10.73 -15.94
CA ASP A 19 -7.15 -11.57 -16.76
C ASP A 19 -6.07 -12.23 -15.87
N PRO A 20 -5.66 -13.48 -16.12
CA PRO A 20 -4.64 -14.17 -15.31
C PRO A 20 -3.34 -13.36 -15.20
N GLY A 21 -2.83 -13.20 -13.98
CA GLY A 21 -1.65 -12.39 -13.68
C GLY A 21 -1.89 -10.86 -13.70
N ALA A 22 -3.07 -10.38 -14.13
CA ALA A 22 -3.42 -8.96 -14.14
C ALA A 22 -3.91 -8.48 -12.76
N ARG A 23 -3.74 -7.18 -12.49
CA ARG A 23 -4.12 -6.59 -11.19
C ARG A 23 -5.64 -6.72 -10.95
N ARG A 24 -6.02 -7.08 -9.73
CA ARG A 24 -7.43 -7.25 -9.30
C ARG A 24 -8.21 -5.93 -9.22
N ALA A 25 -7.52 -4.81 -9.36
CA ALA A 25 -8.05 -3.50 -9.67
C ALA A 25 -6.96 -2.78 -10.45
N HIS A 26 -7.35 -1.89 -11.37
CA HIS A 26 -6.37 -1.17 -12.20
C HIS A 26 -5.48 -2.10 -13.06
N GLY A 27 -6.09 -3.16 -13.60
CA GLY A 27 -5.43 -4.18 -14.43
C GLY A 27 -4.95 -3.65 -15.77
N ASN A 28 -5.72 -2.73 -16.38
CA ASN A 28 -5.30 -2.02 -17.58
C ASN A 28 -4.57 -0.72 -17.22
N GLY A 29 -3.25 -0.69 -17.40
CA GLY A 29 -2.45 0.52 -17.20
C GLY A 29 -0.99 0.30 -17.52
N VAL A 30 -0.24 1.39 -17.68
CA VAL A 30 1.16 1.40 -18.13
C VAL A 30 2.02 2.13 -17.11
N ASN A 31 3.26 1.65 -16.94
CA ASN A 31 4.27 2.31 -16.12
C ASN A 31 5.24 3.09 -17.03
N TYR A 32 5.62 4.29 -16.61
CA TYR A 32 6.50 5.19 -17.34
C TYR A 32 7.61 5.70 -16.45
N GLU A 33 8.81 5.88 -17.02
CA GLU A 33 9.84 6.67 -16.36
C GLU A 33 9.44 8.14 -16.37
N ALA A 34 9.81 8.86 -15.32
CA ALA A 34 9.53 10.27 -15.22
C ALA A 34 10.64 11.04 -14.49
N ALA A 35 10.82 12.29 -14.91
CA ALA A 35 11.72 13.24 -14.28
C ALA A 35 10.97 14.06 -13.23
N VAL A 36 11.59 14.26 -12.06
CA VAL A 36 10.98 14.95 -10.92
C VAL A 36 11.63 16.32 -10.75
N ALA A 37 10.80 17.36 -10.61
CA ALA A 37 11.23 18.73 -10.34
C ALA A 37 10.39 19.32 -9.20
N LEU A 38 10.85 19.10 -7.96
CA LEU A 38 10.21 19.61 -6.74
C LEU A 38 10.75 20.99 -6.35
N ASN A 39 9.88 21.83 -5.81
CA ASN A 39 10.28 23.08 -5.13
C ASN A 39 10.73 22.78 -3.68
N ASP A 40 11.03 23.83 -2.90
CA ASP A 40 11.53 23.66 -1.53
C ASP A 40 10.53 22.92 -0.62
N ASP A 41 9.22 23.21 -0.74
CA ASP A 41 8.17 22.53 0.02
C ASP A 41 8.03 21.06 -0.38
N GLY A 42 8.09 20.77 -1.69
CA GLY A 42 8.08 19.41 -2.20
C GLY A 42 9.29 18.60 -1.74
N LYS A 43 10.49 19.21 -1.75
CA LYS A 43 11.72 18.59 -1.24
C LYS A 43 11.69 18.36 0.26
N ALA A 44 11.03 19.23 1.03
CA ALA A 44 10.85 19.03 2.46
C ALA A 44 9.99 17.79 2.76
N ILE A 45 9.02 17.47 1.91
CA ILE A 45 8.12 16.31 2.08
C ILE A 45 8.74 15.04 1.52
N PHE A 46 9.23 15.09 0.28
CA PHE A 46 9.66 13.91 -0.47
C PHE A 46 11.17 13.70 -0.48
N GLY A 47 11.98 14.69 -0.12
CA GLY A 47 13.43 14.68 -0.30
C GLY A 47 13.88 15.21 -1.68
N ASP A 48 15.20 15.27 -1.90
CA ASP A 48 15.77 15.74 -3.17
C ASP A 48 15.78 14.62 -4.23
N ILE A 49 14.60 14.34 -4.78
CA ILE A 49 14.38 13.25 -5.74
C ILE A 49 14.35 13.78 -7.16
N GLN A 50 15.01 13.06 -8.07
CA GLN A 50 15.09 13.42 -9.50
C GLN A 50 14.33 12.47 -10.43
N LYS A 51 13.95 11.29 -9.94
CA LYS A 51 13.32 10.24 -10.75
C LYS A 51 12.10 9.66 -10.07
N ALA A 52 11.13 9.27 -10.89
CA ALA A 52 9.95 8.54 -10.45
C ALA A 52 9.49 7.53 -11.51
N VAL A 53 8.69 6.56 -11.08
CA VAL A 53 7.89 5.71 -11.95
C VAL A 53 6.43 6.12 -11.81
N ILE A 54 5.79 6.48 -12.92
CA ILE A 54 4.38 6.83 -12.98
C ILE A 54 3.57 5.65 -13.50
N ARG A 55 2.46 5.34 -12.84
CA ARG A 55 1.46 4.40 -13.34
C ARG A 55 0.16 5.12 -13.66
N LEU A 56 -0.22 5.13 -14.94
CA LEU A 56 -1.54 5.56 -15.42
C LEU A 56 -2.40 4.33 -15.72
N SER A 57 -3.64 4.31 -15.23
CA SER A 57 -4.49 3.10 -15.31
C SER A 57 -5.98 3.38 -15.30
N ASN A 58 -6.75 2.47 -15.91
CA ASN A 58 -8.21 2.40 -15.79
C ASN A 58 -8.56 1.48 -14.62
N VAL A 59 -9.57 1.80 -13.80
CA VAL A 59 -9.94 0.95 -12.65
C VAL A 59 -10.30 -0.50 -13.03
N ALA A 60 -10.72 -0.72 -14.28
CA ALA A 60 -11.08 -2.03 -14.81
C ALA A 60 -9.97 -3.07 -14.60
N THR A 61 -10.41 -4.28 -14.30
CA THR A 61 -9.57 -5.44 -13.96
C THR A 61 -9.16 -6.26 -15.17
N SER A 62 -9.90 -6.16 -16.28
CA SER A 62 -9.60 -6.85 -17.53
C SER A 62 -9.41 -5.87 -18.67
N GLN A 63 -8.49 -6.20 -19.57
CA GLN A 63 -8.26 -5.50 -20.83
C GLN A 63 -9.45 -5.62 -21.79
N LYS A 64 -10.39 -6.53 -21.51
CA LYS A 64 -11.62 -6.72 -22.31
C LYS A 64 -12.63 -5.60 -22.12
N VAL A 65 -12.51 -4.80 -21.05
CA VAL A 65 -13.43 -3.69 -20.78
C VAL A 65 -12.94 -2.46 -21.53
N PRO A 66 -13.72 -1.89 -22.47
CA PRO A 66 -13.30 -0.72 -23.22
C PRO A 66 -13.05 0.50 -22.33
N ASP A 67 -11.94 1.21 -22.57
CA ASP A 67 -11.54 2.39 -21.80
C ASP A 67 -12.60 3.50 -21.77
N SER A 68 -13.40 3.62 -22.85
CA SER A 68 -14.51 4.57 -22.98
C SER A 68 -15.71 4.30 -22.06
N LEU A 69 -15.73 3.17 -21.35
CA LEU A 69 -16.74 2.84 -20.36
C LEU A 69 -16.26 3.07 -18.92
N ILE A 70 -14.99 3.47 -18.75
CA ILE A 70 -14.35 3.57 -17.44
C ILE A 70 -14.04 5.03 -17.13
N ASN A 71 -14.77 5.59 -16.17
CA ASN A 71 -14.59 6.97 -15.71
C ASN A 71 -13.68 7.08 -14.48
N VAL A 72 -13.51 6.02 -13.70
CA VAL A 72 -12.54 6.01 -12.59
C VAL A 72 -11.16 5.62 -13.12
N LYS A 73 -10.22 6.55 -12.99
CA LYS A 73 -8.82 6.39 -13.41
C LYS A 73 -7.90 6.38 -12.19
N GLY A 74 -6.73 5.78 -12.35
CA GLY A 74 -5.65 5.83 -11.38
C GLY A 74 -4.43 6.51 -11.98
N CYS A 75 -3.81 7.38 -11.19
CA CYS A 75 -2.50 7.99 -11.45
C CYS A 75 -1.68 7.85 -10.18
N SER A 76 -0.63 7.05 -10.23
CA SER A 76 0.19 6.76 -9.06
C SER A 76 1.65 7.08 -9.35
N ILE A 77 2.34 7.65 -8.38
CA ILE A 77 3.73 8.07 -8.45
C ILE A 77 4.53 7.24 -7.46
N ARG A 78 5.59 6.57 -7.91
CA ARG A 78 6.65 6.03 -7.06
C ARG A 78 7.88 6.90 -7.22
N PHE A 79 8.24 7.64 -6.19
CA PHE A 79 9.48 8.40 -6.14
C PHE A 79 10.65 7.48 -5.77
N ASP A 80 11.75 7.63 -6.50
CA ASP A 80 12.99 6.86 -6.31
C ASP A 80 13.86 7.51 -5.22
N HIS A 81 13.41 7.43 -3.97
CA HIS A 81 14.13 7.98 -2.82
C HIS A 81 15.21 6.99 -2.35
N PRO A 82 16.44 7.44 -2.05
CA PRO A 82 17.58 6.56 -1.74
C PRO A 82 17.35 5.65 -0.53
N ALA A 83 16.65 6.12 0.50
CA ALA A 83 16.39 5.32 1.71
C ALA A 83 15.28 4.28 1.52
N ARG A 84 14.21 4.58 0.79
CA ARG A 84 13.13 3.64 0.43
C ARG A 84 12.18 4.28 -0.57
N PRO A 85 11.44 3.53 -1.40
CA PRO A 85 10.41 4.10 -2.26
C PRO A 85 9.37 4.93 -1.47
N ILE A 86 8.92 6.03 -2.08
CA ILE A 86 7.76 6.81 -1.62
C ILE A 86 6.66 6.74 -2.68
N ASP A 87 5.48 6.25 -2.32
CA ASP A 87 4.35 6.03 -3.23
C ASP A 87 3.18 6.96 -2.90
N ILE A 88 2.73 7.73 -3.89
CA ILE A 88 1.45 8.44 -3.88
C ILE A 88 0.49 7.75 -4.83
N ILE A 89 -0.60 7.19 -4.31
CA ILE A 89 -1.55 6.40 -5.09
C ILE A 89 -2.82 7.20 -5.30
N GLY A 90 -2.89 7.90 -6.45
CA GLY A 90 -4.00 8.76 -6.82
C GLY A 90 -5.10 8.05 -7.60
N VAL A 91 -6.34 8.46 -7.35
CA VAL A 91 -7.52 8.11 -8.16
C VAL A 91 -8.31 9.37 -8.47
N THR A 92 -9.15 9.36 -9.51
CA THR A 92 -9.97 10.52 -9.91
C THR A 92 -11.10 10.87 -8.93
N PHE A 93 -11.04 10.36 -7.69
CA PHE A 93 -12.06 10.50 -6.68
C PHE A 93 -11.41 10.95 -5.34
N PRO A 94 -11.81 12.10 -4.76
CA PRO A 94 -10.99 12.78 -3.75
C PRO A 94 -11.12 12.29 -2.30
N TYR A 95 -11.95 11.29 -2.03
CA TYR A 95 -12.14 10.74 -0.69
C TYR A 95 -12.53 9.27 -0.73
N PHE A 96 -12.31 8.52 0.34
CA PHE A 96 -12.82 7.14 0.41
C PHE A 96 -14.22 7.14 1.04
N PRO A 97 -15.22 6.47 0.45
CA PRO A 97 -16.58 6.48 1.01
C PRO A 97 -16.70 5.76 2.37
N PHE A 98 -15.64 5.07 2.79
CA PHE A 98 -15.57 4.32 4.04
C PHE A 98 -14.36 4.79 4.87
N ALA A 99 -14.50 4.81 6.19
CA ALA A 99 -13.40 5.18 7.08
C ALA A 99 -12.68 3.94 7.65
N THR A 100 -13.35 2.79 7.64
CA THR A 100 -12.89 1.58 8.34
C THR A 100 -12.82 0.35 7.44
N ALA A 101 -12.07 -0.65 7.89
CA ALA A 101 -12.01 -1.94 7.20
C ALA A 101 -13.35 -2.68 7.25
N SER A 102 -14.08 -2.60 8.36
CA SER A 102 -15.39 -3.25 8.53
C SER A 102 -16.45 -2.72 7.55
N GLU A 103 -16.50 -1.40 7.33
CA GLU A 103 -17.41 -0.80 6.36
C GLU A 103 -17.08 -1.23 4.92
N THR A 104 -15.79 -1.31 4.59
CA THR A 104 -15.32 -1.79 3.29
C THR A 104 -15.72 -3.26 3.10
N MET A 105 -15.52 -4.09 4.12
CA MET A 105 -15.94 -5.49 4.14
C MET A 105 -17.45 -5.66 3.93
N ASP A 106 -18.27 -4.89 4.64
CA ASP A 106 -19.73 -4.91 4.51
C ASP A 106 -20.16 -4.58 3.07
N LEU A 107 -19.50 -3.61 2.41
CA LEU A 107 -19.74 -3.33 0.99
C LEU A 107 -19.51 -4.57 0.12
N PHE A 108 -18.32 -5.17 0.21
CA PHE A 108 -17.97 -6.31 -0.64
C PHE A 108 -18.88 -7.53 -0.39
N TYR A 109 -19.27 -7.80 0.85
CA TYR A 109 -20.25 -8.85 1.16
C TYR A 109 -21.61 -8.58 0.52
N ARG A 110 -22.09 -7.33 0.59
CA ARG A 110 -23.37 -6.96 -0.04
C ARG A 110 -23.32 -7.06 -1.56
N ILE A 111 -22.21 -6.66 -2.18
CA ILE A 111 -22.00 -6.84 -3.63
C ILE A 111 -22.03 -8.34 -3.96
N HIS A 112 -21.31 -9.17 -3.20
CA HIS A 112 -21.31 -10.61 -3.41
C HIS A 112 -22.71 -11.22 -3.31
N TRP A 113 -23.49 -10.89 -2.27
CA TRP A 113 -24.86 -11.36 -2.15
C TRP A 113 -25.77 -10.86 -3.28
N PHE A 114 -25.55 -9.65 -3.79
CA PHE A 114 -26.26 -9.15 -4.96
C PHE A 114 -25.91 -9.97 -6.21
N LEU A 115 -24.64 -10.32 -6.44
CA LEU A 115 -24.26 -11.10 -7.61
C LEU A 115 -24.74 -12.55 -7.55
N ASP A 116 -24.78 -13.15 -6.36
CA ASP A 116 -25.37 -14.48 -6.16
C ASP A 116 -26.87 -14.51 -6.49
N ASN A 117 -27.58 -13.40 -6.29
CA ASN A 117 -28.99 -13.26 -6.65
C ASN A 117 -29.32 -11.80 -7.01
N LYS A 118 -29.30 -11.51 -8.31
CA LYS A 118 -29.44 -10.17 -8.89
C LYS A 118 -30.87 -9.62 -8.75
N SER A 119 -31.26 -9.30 -7.53
CA SER A 119 -32.55 -8.69 -7.21
C SER A 119 -32.41 -7.18 -6.96
N PRO A 120 -33.43 -6.36 -7.31
CA PRO A 120 -33.41 -4.93 -7.03
C PRO A 120 -33.23 -4.61 -5.54
N VAL A 121 -33.82 -5.42 -4.65
CA VAL A 121 -33.67 -5.27 -3.19
C VAL A 121 -32.21 -5.43 -2.76
N ARG A 122 -31.52 -6.46 -3.26
CA ARG A 122 -30.10 -6.67 -2.95
C ARG A 122 -29.21 -5.60 -3.57
N PHE A 123 -29.53 -5.11 -4.77
CA PHE A 123 -28.84 -3.98 -5.37
C PHE A 123 -28.92 -2.73 -4.48
N VAL A 124 -30.13 -2.38 -4.03
CA VAL A 124 -30.32 -1.24 -3.11
C VAL A 124 -29.58 -1.45 -1.79
N ASN A 125 -29.53 -2.70 -1.28
CA ASN A 125 -28.81 -3.03 -0.06
C ASN A 125 -27.30 -2.77 -0.11
N ILE A 126 -26.67 -2.73 -1.30
CA ILE A 126 -25.26 -2.34 -1.46
C ILE A 126 -25.03 -0.94 -0.87
N PHE A 127 -25.95 -0.01 -1.11
CA PHE A 127 -25.86 1.36 -0.60
C PHE A 127 -26.12 1.47 0.92
N GLY A 128 -26.53 0.38 1.58
CA GLY A 128 -26.61 0.31 3.03
C GLY A 128 -25.24 0.19 3.72
N ALA A 129 -24.21 -0.28 3.01
CA ALA A 129 -22.87 -0.51 3.56
C ALA A 129 -22.28 0.78 4.14
N GLY A 130 -21.89 0.80 5.41
CA GLY A 130 -21.32 2.00 6.05
C GLY A 130 -22.18 3.26 5.91
N ASN A 131 -23.49 3.12 5.70
CA ASN A 131 -24.39 4.22 5.32
C ASN A 131 -24.02 4.95 4.00
N LEU A 132 -23.50 4.23 3.00
CA LEU A 132 -23.10 4.76 1.68
C LEU A 132 -24.19 5.61 1.02
N TYR A 133 -25.47 5.32 1.26
CA TYR A 133 -26.61 6.11 0.81
C TYR A 133 -26.51 7.60 1.18
N ARG A 134 -25.88 7.93 2.32
CA ARG A 134 -25.64 9.33 2.76
C ARG A 134 -24.57 10.03 1.93
N HIS A 135 -23.76 9.28 1.19
CA HIS A 135 -22.68 9.78 0.35
C HIS A 135 -23.08 9.85 -1.12
N LEU A 136 -24.26 9.36 -1.54
CA LEU A 136 -24.65 9.29 -2.96
C LEU A 136 -24.61 10.64 -3.68
N GLY A 137 -25.11 11.70 -3.06
CA GLY A 137 -25.06 13.04 -3.65
C GLY A 137 -23.63 13.57 -3.84
N ARG A 138 -22.70 13.18 -2.94
CA ARG A 138 -21.28 13.52 -3.04
C ARG A 138 -20.55 12.64 -4.05
N LEU A 139 -20.84 11.34 -4.06
CA LEU A 139 -20.34 10.40 -5.06
C LEU A 139 -20.73 10.86 -6.47
N ALA A 140 -21.99 11.21 -6.70
CA ALA A 140 -22.46 11.72 -7.99
C ALA A 140 -21.83 13.06 -8.38
N ARG A 141 -21.46 13.91 -7.40
CA ARG A 141 -20.78 15.19 -7.65
C ARG A 141 -19.35 14.97 -8.14
N TRP A 142 -18.65 14.02 -7.54
CA TRP A 142 -17.22 13.79 -7.75
C TRP A 142 -16.91 12.67 -8.75
N LEU A 143 -17.91 11.93 -9.21
CA LEU A 143 -17.73 10.93 -10.25
C LEU A 143 -17.31 11.62 -11.55
N PRO A 144 -16.15 11.27 -12.14
CA PRO A 144 -15.73 11.85 -13.40
C PRO A 144 -16.78 11.59 -14.49
N LYS A 145 -17.02 12.61 -15.31
CA LYS A 145 -18.03 12.58 -16.37
C LYS A 145 -17.44 12.13 -17.69
N ASP A 146 -16.15 12.38 -17.89
CA ASP A 146 -15.42 11.90 -19.05
C ASP A 146 -14.55 10.69 -18.67
N THR A 147 -13.95 10.09 -19.69
CA THR A 147 -13.14 8.88 -19.58
C THR A 147 -11.71 9.10 -20.06
N HIS A 148 -11.27 10.35 -20.18
CA HIS A 148 -9.91 10.68 -20.57
C HIS A 148 -8.96 10.46 -19.38
N MET A 149 -7.65 10.64 -19.59
CA MET A 149 -6.67 10.62 -18.49
C MET A 149 -6.35 12.02 -17.99
N ASP A 150 -6.75 13.07 -18.72
CA ASP A 150 -6.56 14.45 -18.31
C ASP A 150 -7.50 14.81 -17.16
N HIS A 151 -6.98 14.72 -15.93
CA HIS A 151 -7.75 14.80 -14.70
C HIS A 151 -6.89 15.21 -13.51
N SER A 152 -7.58 15.71 -12.49
CA SER A 152 -7.07 15.72 -11.11
C SER A 152 -7.27 14.34 -10.48
N TYR A 153 -6.21 13.84 -9.86
CA TYR A 153 -6.18 12.60 -9.10
C TYR A 153 -5.83 12.92 -7.65
N TYR A 154 -6.31 12.08 -6.75
CA TYR A 154 -6.23 12.33 -5.32
C TYR A 154 -5.81 11.07 -4.59
N SER A 155 -4.93 11.23 -3.62
CA SER A 155 -4.54 10.15 -2.70
C SER A 155 -5.72 9.59 -1.88
N ALA A 156 -6.81 10.35 -1.74
CA ALA A 156 -8.07 10.03 -1.05
C ALA A 156 -7.97 9.78 0.46
N HIS A 157 -6.76 9.77 1.03
CA HIS A 157 -6.50 9.69 2.46
C HIS A 157 -5.43 10.70 2.85
N SER A 158 -5.47 11.13 4.11
CA SER A 158 -4.56 12.14 4.63
C SER A 158 -3.29 11.51 5.21
N TYR A 159 -2.21 12.30 5.26
CA TYR A 159 -0.88 11.91 5.71
C TYR A 159 -0.38 12.87 6.80
N GLY A 160 0.47 12.37 7.69
CA GLY A 160 1.14 13.15 8.74
C GLY A 160 0.21 13.74 9.78
N THR A 161 0.77 14.43 10.78
CA THR A 161 -0.02 15.13 11.82
C THR A 161 -0.89 16.23 11.24
N ASP A 162 -0.46 16.82 10.14
CA ASP A 162 -1.05 18.02 9.56
C ASP A 162 -2.23 17.71 8.61
N ASN A 163 -2.49 16.42 8.36
CA ASN A 163 -3.57 15.93 7.51
C ASN A 163 -3.42 16.36 6.04
N LEU A 164 -2.22 16.21 5.49
CA LEU A 164 -1.99 16.50 4.07
C LEU A 164 -2.65 15.44 3.20
N LYS A 165 -3.43 15.86 2.20
CA LYS A 165 -3.82 15.04 1.06
C LYS A 165 -3.04 15.52 -0.16
N PHE A 166 -2.63 14.58 -1.00
CA PHE A 166 -1.99 14.92 -2.26
C PHE A 166 -2.99 14.93 -3.41
N ARG A 167 -2.98 16.02 -4.18
CA ARG A 167 -3.67 16.20 -5.47
C ARG A 167 -2.62 16.20 -6.59
N LEU A 168 -2.91 15.47 -7.65
CA LEU A 168 -2.05 15.28 -8.82
C LEU A 168 -2.84 15.73 -10.05
N ASP A 169 -2.45 16.82 -10.68
CA ASP A 169 -3.10 17.30 -11.90
C ASP A 169 -2.31 16.82 -13.11
N TYR A 170 -2.85 15.86 -13.84
CA TYR A 170 -2.19 15.30 -15.02
C TYR A 170 -2.69 15.97 -16.30
N ASP A 171 -1.79 16.66 -17.00
CA ASP A 171 -2.02 17.24 -18.31
C ASP A 171 -1.47 16.31 -19.41
N THR A 172 -2.37 15.82 -20.27
CA THR A 172 -1.99 14.89 -21.35
C THR A 172 -1.26 15.55 -22.52
N ASP A 173 -1.42 16.88 -22.70
CA ASP A 173 -0.81 17.64 -23.79
C ASP A 173 0.66 17.95 -23.49
N THR A 174 0.97 18.28 -22.24
CA THR A 174 2.34 18.54 -21.78
C THR A 174 3.05 17.30 -21.22
N GLU A 175 2.29 16.24 -20.95
CA GLU A 175 2.76 15.02 -20.28
C GLU A 175 3.34 15.29 -18.89
N THR A 176 2.79 16.29 -18.19
CA THR A 176 3.23 16.69 -16.86
C THR A 176 2.17 16.41 -15.81
N ILE A 177 2.62 16.08 -14.60
CA ILE A 177 1.79 15.96 -13.40
C ILE A 177 2.23 17.06 -12.44
N GLU A 178 1.37 18.04 -12.19
CA GLU A 178 1.56 19.00 -11.11
C GLU A 178 1.14 18.38 -9.78
N ILE A 179 1.93 18.59 -8.73
CA ILE A 179 1.74 17.97 -7.42
C ILE A 179 1.39 19.06 -6.42
N PHE A 180 0.29 18.87 -5.70
CA PHE A 180 -0.17 19.76 -4.65
C PHE A 180 -0.37 19.00 -3.33
N ALA A 181 -0.04 19.65 -2.22
CA ALA A 181 -0.48 19.24 -0.89
C ALA A 181 -1.66 20.11 -0.44
N GLU A 182 -2.68 19.46 0.09
CA GLU A 182 -3.91 20.08 0.55
C GLU A 182 -4.17 19.70 2.01
N HIS A 183 -4.51 20.65 2.86
CA HIS A 183 -4.90 20.35 4.23
C HIS A 183 -6.35 19.86 4.26
N ASP A 184 -6.56 18.58 4.58
CA ASP A 184 -7.90 17.99 4.71
C ASP A 184 -7.90 16.81 5.69
N ALA A 185 -8.46 17.03 6.88
CA ALA A 185 -8.59 16.01 7.93
C ALA A 185 -9.73 15.00 7.68
N SER A 186 -10.62 15.27 6.71
CA SER A 186 -11.79 14.44 6.48
C SER A 186 -11.45 13.22 5.61
N ILE A 187 -11.84 12.02 6.07
CA ILE A 187 -11.64 10.78 5.30
C ILE A 187 -12.78 10.56 4.29
N THR A 188 -14.02 10.88 4.68
CA THR A 188 -15.25 10.52 3.93
C THR A 188 -15.96 11.71 3.27
N ASP A 189 -15.27 12.85 3.28
CA ASP A 189 -15.62 14.07 2.57
C ASP A 189 -14.33 14.72 2.08
N TYR A 190 -14.45 15.57 1.05
CA TYR A 190 -13.33 16.33 0.53
C TYR A 190 -13.60 17.83 0.69
N ARG A 191 -12.80 18.47 1.55
CA ARG A 191 -12.92 19.89 1.92
C ARG A 191 -11.52 20.45 2.16
N PRO A 192 -10.71 20.62 1.10
CA PRO A 192 -9.38 21.20 1.24
C PRO A 192 -9.51 22.64 1.78
N GLU A 193 -8.67 22.99 2.75
CA GLU A 193 -8.62 24.34 3.33
C GLU A 193 -7.58 25.20 2.61
N ASP A 194 -6.33 24.73 2.60
CA ASP A 194 -5.19 25.38 1.96
C ASP A 194 -4.53 24.43 0.96
N GLU A 195 -3.94 25.00 -0.08
CA GLU A 195 -3.21 24.30 -1.14
C GLU A 195 -1.79 24.85 -1.26
N VAL A 196 -0.81 23.94 -1.36
CA VAL A 196 0.59 24.23 -1.59
C VAL A 196 1.07 23.46 -2.82
N TYR A 197 1.54 24.18 -3.84
CA TYR A 197 2.22 23.57 -4.98
C TYR A 197 3.57 23.02 -4.54
N LEU A 198 3.87 21.76 -4.88
CA LEU A 198 5.08 21.04 -4.48
C LEU A 198 6.08 20.87 -5.62
N GLY A 199 5.67 21.13 -6.85
CA GLY A 199 6.46 20.89 -8.05
C GLY A 199 5.74 19.99 -9.05
N GLN A 200 6.50 19.42 -9.97
CA GLN A 200 5.95 18.65 -11.08
C GLN A 200 6.76 17.39 -11.39
N VAL A 201 6.11 16.44 -12.04
CA VAL A 201 6.73 15.26 -12.64
C VAL A 201 6.47 15.28 -14.15
N SER A 202 7.51 15.13 -14.96
CA SER A 202 7.40 15.05 -16.42
C SER A 202 7.53 13.60 -16.88
N ILE A 203 6.47 13.07 -17.49
CA ILE A 203 6.38 11.68 -17.95
C ILE A 203 7.11 11.54 -19.28
N ASN A 204 7.92 10.49 -19.43
CA ASN A 204 8.45 10.09 -20.72
C ASN A 204 7.62 8.93 -21.27
N LYS A 205 6.63 9.21 -22.14
CA LYS A 205 5.74 8.16 -22.68
C LYS A 205 6.46 7.12 -23.57
N ASP A 206 7.64 7.46 -24.09
CA ASP A 206 8.47 6.54 -24.87
C ASP A 206 9.28 5.59 -23.98
N ALA A 207 9.57 5.98 -22.74
CA ALA A 207 10.28 5.16 -21.75
C ALA A 207 9.30 4.35 -20.88
N LYS A 208 8.69 3.33 -21.48
CA LYS A 208 7.84 2.39 -20.74
C LYS A 208 8.68 1.53 -19.80
N VAL A 209 8.28 1.49 -18.54
CA VAL A 209 8.87 0.61 -17.52
C VAL A 209 8.11 -0.70 -17.50
N GLN A 210 8.81 -1.79 -17.18
CA GLN A 210 8.17 -3.09 -16.95
C GLN A 210 7.17 -3.01 -15.77
N GLU A 211 6.38 -4.07 -15.59
CA GLU A 211 5.46 -4.14 -14.46
C GLU A 211 6.23 -4.02 -13.14
N ILE A 212 5.67 -3.39 -12.11
CA ILE A 212 6.26 -3.36 -10.77
C ILE A 212 5.39 -4.16 -9.80
N LYS A 213 5.97 -4.63 -8.69
CA LYS A 213 5.29 -5.47 -7.67
C LYS A 213 3.89 -4.94 -7.34
N PHE A 214 3.84 -3.80 -6.66
CA PHE A 214 2.69 -2.91 -6.48
C PHE A 214 3.21 -1.62 -5.85
N MET A 215 2.42 -0.54 -5.92
CA MET A 215 2.63 0.68 -5.12
C MET A 215 1.85 0.57 -3.82
N ASP A 216 2.45 0.98 -2.71
CA ASP A 216 1.94 0.74 -1.37
C ASP A 216 1.57 2.03 -0.65
N ALA A 217 0.37 2.10 -0.09
CA ALA A 217 -0.06 3.26 0.68
C ALA A 217 0.79 3.48 1.95
N LEU A 218 1.50 2.45 2.42
CA LEU A 218 2.41 2.57 3.57
C LEU A 218 3.81 3.08 3.20
N ASN A 219 4.17 3.11 1.91
CA ASN A 219 5.37 3.80 1.42
C ASN A 219 5.14 5.32 1.41
N ALA A 220 4.66 5.89 2.51
CA ALA A 220 4.35 7.31 2.61
C ALA A 220 5.61 8.18 2.69
N PRO A 221 5.51 9.52 2.51
CA PRO A 221 6.64 10.41 2.76
C PRO A 221 7.12 10.30 4.21
N PHE A 222 8.40 10.62 4.45
CA PHE A 222 8.98 10.56 5.79
C PHE A 222 8.24 11.48 6.75
N ASP A 223 8.02 11.03 7.99
CA ASP A 223 7.22 11.70 9.02
C ASP A 223 5.74 11.96 8.68
N HIS A 224 5.30 11.55 7.47
CA HIS A 224 3.94 11.75 6.97
C HIS A 224 3.19 10.43 6.88
N LEU A 225 3.09 9.68 7.99
CA LEU A 225 2.38 8.40 7.99
C LEU A 225 0.91 8.57 7.58
N PRO A 226 0.35 7.64 6.78
CA PRO A 226 -1.02 7.74 6.30
C PRO A 226 -2.00 7.51 7.45
N LYS A 227 -3.09 8.29 7.48
CA LYS A 227 -4.11 8.29 8.52
C LYS A 227 -5.29 7.36 8.19
N GLY A 228 -5.86 6.79 9.24
CA GLY A 228 -7.04 5.91 9.16
C GLY A 228 -6.68 4.44 8.97
N GLU A 229 -7.70 3.59 8.88
CA GLU A 229 -7.53 2.14 8.70
C GLU A 229 -7.38 1.73 7.22
N ILE A 230 -7.94 2.54 6.31
CA ILE A 230 -7.96 2.24 4.88
C ILE A 230 -6.56 2.06 4.27
N PRO A 231 -5.53 2.89 4.59
CA PRO A 231 -4.18 2.68 4.05
C PRO A 231 -3.58 1.32 4.44
N LEU A 232 -3.79 0.90 5.68
CA LEU A 232 -3.34 -0.40 6.17
C LEU A 232 -4.12 -1.56 5.51
N LEU A 233 -5.44 -1.41 5.36
CA LEU A 233 -6.23 -2.39 4.61
C LEU A 233 -5.72 -2.51 3.16
N ARG A 234 -5.46 -1.37 2.50
CA ARG A 234 -4.94 -1.33 1.12
C ARG A 234 -3.60 -2.04 1.00
N HIS A 235 -2.68 -1.83 1.93
CA HIS A 235 -1.40 -2.55 1.97
C HIS A 235 -1.61 -4.07 1.91
N PHE A 236 -2.43 -4.62 2.81
CA PHE A 236 -2.68 -6.07 2.83
C PHE A 236 -3.47 -6.55 1.60
N VAL A 237 -4.41 -5.76 1.07
CA VAL A 237 -5.12 -6.07 -0.17
C VAL A 237 -4.16 -6.10 -1.36
N TYR A 238 -3.23 -5.15 -1.46
CA TYR A 238 -2.24 -5.11 -2.54
C TYR A 238 -1.27 -6.29 -2.46
N ARG A 239 -0.77 -6.61 -1.26
CA ARG A 239 0.05 -7.80 -1.02
C ARG A 239 -0.68 -9.08 -1.45
N ARG A 240 -1.91 -9.27 -0.97
CA ARG A 240 -2.69 -10.48 -1.25
C ARG A 240 -3.04 -10.60 -2.73
N SER A 241 -3.46 -9.50 -3.35
CA SER A 241 -3.70 -9.41 -4.79
C SER A 241 -2.44 -9.75 -5.60
N PHE A 242 -1.28 -9.28 -5.18
CA PHE A 242 -0.01 -9.57 -5.85
C PHE A 242 0.37 -11.05 -5.78
N LEU A 243 0.30 -11.67 -4.59
CA LEU A 243 0.57 -13.10 -4.42
C LEU A 243 -0.41 -13.95 -5.25
N GLY A 244 -1.69 -13.58 -5.28
CA GLY A 244 -2.70 -14.20 -6.14
C GLY A 244 -2.28 -14.19 -7.61
N ARG A 245 -1.91 -13.03 -8.15
CA ARG A 245 -1.42 -12.87 -9.54
C ARG A 245 -0.20 -13.71 -9.85
N MET A 246 0.79 -13.71 -8.96
CA MET A 246 2.02 -14.46 -9.17
C MET A 246 1.75 -15.98 -9.14
N SER A 247 0.69 -16.42 -8.46
CA SER A 247 0.29 -17.83 -8.41
C SER A 247 -0.48 -18.34 -9.64
N GLU A 248 -0.87 -17.45 -10.54
CA GLU A 248 -1.64 -17.74 -11.76
C GLU A 248 -0.78 -17.90 -13.01
N VAL A 249 0.47 -17.48 -12.94
CA VAL A 249 1.38 -17.39 -14.08
C VAL A 249 2.71 -18.05 -13.77
N GLU A 250 3.42 -18.47 -14.81
CA GLU A 250 4.81 -18.89 -14.67
C GLU A 250 5.69 -17.68 -14.35
N LEU A 251 6.66 -17.88 -13.45
CA LEU A 251 7.62 -16.86 -13.08
C LEU A 251 8.68 -16.75 -14.18
N ASP A 252 8.80 -15.56 -14.75
CA ASP A 252 10.00 -15.14 -15.47
C ASP A 252 10.95 -14.44 -14.47
N PRO A 253 12.20 -14.13 -14.88
CA PRO A 253 13.16 -13.47 -13.98
C PRO A 253 12.65 -12.17 -13.36
N HIS A 254 11.83 -11.41 -14.10
CA HIS A 254 11.29 -10.14 -13.64
C HIS A 254 10.19 -10.34 -12.58
N LYS A 255 9.30 -11.31 -12.77
CA LYS A 255 8.30 -11.70 -11.76
C LYS A 255 8.94 -12.30 -10.51
N TYR A 256 10.01 -13.07 -10.69
CA TYR A 256 10.81 -13.57 -9.57
C TYR A 256 11.42 -12.42 -8.76
N GLU A 257 11.99 -11.40 -9.42
CA GLU A 257 12.52 -10.22 -8.72
C GLU A 257 11.43 -9.48 -7.94
N MET A 258 10.24 -9.29 -8.52
CA MET A 258 9.12 -8.69 -7.77
C MET A 258 8.69 -9.53 -6.54
N LEU A 259 8.85 -10.86 -6.57
CA LEU A 259 8.61 -11.71 -5.40
C LEU A 259 9.73 -11.58 -4.38
N ASN A 260 10.99 -11.46 -4.82
CA ASN A 260 12.14 -11.20 -3.97
C ASN A 260 11.99 -9.86 -3.25
N GLU A 261 11.61 -8.80 -3.97
CA GLU A 261 11.25 -7.51 -3.38
C GLU A 261 10.14 -7.62 -2.32
N LEU A 262 9.16 -8.51 -2.48
CA LEU A 262 8.15 -8.73 -1.46
C LEU A 262 8.73 -9.46 -0.25
N TRP A 263 9.55 -10.49 -0.50
CA TRP A 263 10.18 -11.24 0.57
C TRP A 263 11.09 -10.37 1.43
N GLU A 264 11.92 -9.54 0.82
CA GLU A 264 12.80 -8.61 1.53
C GLU A 264 12.04 -7.68 2.49
N GLU A 265 10.83 -7.25 2.12
CA GLU A 265 9.96 -6.45 2.99
C GLU A 265 9.38 -7.27 4.16
N GLU A 266 9.02 -8.51 3.90
CA GLU A 266 8.30 -9.37 4.85
C GLU A 266 9.20 -10.19 5.77
N LYS A 267 10.48 -10.39 5.42
CA LYS A 267 11.35 -11.38 6.05
C LYS A 267 11.52 -11.16 7.56
N TYR A 268 11.63 -9.91 8.00
CA TYR A 268 11.72 -9.57 9.43
C TYR A 268 10.40 -9.79 10.17
N PHE A 269 9.27 -9.58 9.50
CA PHE A 269 7.98 -9.91 10.09
C PHE A 269 7.88 -11.42 10.31
N VAL A 270 8.24 -12.23 9.32
CA VAL A 270 8.24 -13.70 9.47
C VAL A 270 9.24 -14.14 10.53
N LEU A 271 10.45 -13.58 10.54
CA LEU A 271 11.46 -13.88 11.55
C LEU A 271 10.96 -13.59 12.98
N SER A 272 10.23 -12.48 13.17
CA SER A 272 9.61 -12.13 14.46
C SER A 272 8.53 -13.10 14.92
N LYS A 273 8.04 -13.98 14.03
CA LYS A 273 6.97 -14.95 14.27
C LYS A 273 7.47 -16.37 14.41
N ASP A 274 8.43 -16.77 13.57
CA ASP A 274 8.97 -18.13 13.52
C ASP A 274 10.25 -18.19 12.68
N ARG A 275 11.36 -18.60 13.31
CA ARG A 275 12.64 -18.83 12.61
C ARG A 275 12.55 -19.96 11.58
N GLN A 276 11.82 -21.02 11.88
CA GLN A 276 11.67 -22.15 10.96
C GLN A 276 10.93 -21.72 9.68
N LEU A 277 9.85 -20.94 9.80
CA LEU A 277 9.14 -20.41 8.61
C LEU A 277 10.05 -19.50 7.79
N TYR A 278 10.85 -18.66 8.44
CA TYR A 278 11.83 -17.80 7.76
C TYR A 278 12.85 -18.63 6.96
N ASP A 279 13.41 -19.67 7.56
CA ASP A 279 14.39 -20.54 6.90
C ASP A 279 13.74 -21.35 5.75
N GLU A 280 12.52 -21.86 5.94
CA GLU A 280 11.75 -22.55 4.90
C GLU A 280 11.47 -21.66 3.69
N ILE A 281 11.10 -20.39 3.91
CA ILE A 281 10.88 -19.43 2.82
C ILE A 281 12.18 -19.14 2.08
N ASN A 282 13.28 -18.86 2.79
CA ASN A 282 14.59 -18.66 2.15
C ASN A 282 14.98 -19.84 1.27
N GLN A 283 14.70 -21.07 1.71
CA GLN A 283 14.96 -22.26 0.91
C GLN A 283 14.10 -22.34 -0.37
N LEU A 284 12.89 -21.76 -0.39
CA LEU A 284 12.09 -21.65 -1.61
C LEU A 284 12.75 -20.72 -2.64
N PHE A 285 13.33 -19.61 -2.19
CA PHE A 285 13.99 -18.63 -3.08
C PHE A 285 15.26 -19.18 -3.73
N VAL A 286 15.90 -20.21 -3.16
CA VAL A 286 17.01 -20.93 -3.83
C VAL A 286 16.58 -21.55 -5.17
N ALA A 287 15.30 -21.88 -5.35
CA ALA A 287 14.77 -22.45 -6.60
C ALA A 287 14.60 -21.40 -7.73
N GLY A 288 14.80 -20.11 -7.46
CA GLY A 288 14.67 -19.07 -8.48
C GLY A 288 13.27 -19.03 -9.11
N THR A 289 13.22 -18.95 -10.44
CA THR A 289 11.95 -18.92 -11.20
C THR A 289 11.11 -20.21 -11.09
N GLU A 290 11.65 -21.29 -10.54
CA GLU A 290 10.91 -22.54 -10.29
C GLU A 290 10.23 -22.55 -8.91
N MET A 291 10.35 -21.48 -8.12
CA MET A 291 9.80 -21.45 -6.77
C MET A 291 8.26 -21.62 -6.76
N PRO A 292 7.71 -22.45 -5.86
CA PRO A 292 6.27 -22.65 -5.75
C PRO A 292 5.62 -21.47 -5.01
N VAL A 293 5.13 -20.47 -5.76
CA VAL A 293 4.48 -19.25 -5.22
C VAL A 293 3.33 -19.56 -4.24
N ARG A 294 2.57 -20.64 -4.49
CA ARG A 294 1.50 -21.08 -3.58
C ARG A 294 2.05 -21.52 -2.22
N THR A 295 3.17 -22.23 -2.19
CA THR A 295 3.83 -22.63 -0.94
C THR A 295 4.37 -21.41 -0.20
N PHE A 296 5.03 -20.48 -0.91
CA PHE A 296 5.46 -19.21 -0.33
C PHE A 296 4.28 -18.46 0.32
N THR A 297 3.16 -18.34 -0.39
CA THR A 297 1.94 -17.71 0.13
C THR A 297 1.41 -18.41 1.38
N GLN A 298 1.40 -19.75 1.40
CA GLN A 298 0.95 -20.52 2.57
C GLN A 298 1.86 -20.36 3.79
N LEU A 299 3.18 -20.29 3.61
CA LEU A 299 4.12 -20.05 4.71
C LEU A 299 3.97 -18.62 5.27
N MET A 300 3.77 -17.64 4.38
CA MET A 300 3.44 -16.27 4.79
C MET A 300 2.13 -16.25 5.61
N ASP A 301 1.06 -16.88 5.13
CA ASP A 301 -0.22 -16.94 5.84
C ASP A 301 -0.07 -17.60 7.23
N GLN A 302 0.76 -18.64 7.36
CA GLN A 302 1.09 -19.27 8.65
C GLN A 302 1.79 -18.30 9.61
N ALA A 303 2.74 -17.51 9.13
CA ALA A 303 3.43 -16.51 9.96
C ALA A 303 2.45 -15.44 10.49
N TYR A 304 1.53 -14.97 9.65
CA TYR A 304 0.50 -14.00 10.03
C TYR A 304 -0.52 -14.55 11.04
N ASP A 305 -0.86 -15.84 10.97
CA ASP A 305 -1.75 -16.51 11.93
C ASP A 305 -1.03 -16.84 13.27
N LYS A 306 0.31 -16.77 13.31
CA LYS A 306 1.10 -17.12 14.50
C LYS A 306 1.15 -15.98 15.52
N LYS A 307 0.98 -16.35 16.79
CA LYS A 307 1.18 -15.45 17.93
C LYS A 307 2.67 -15.23 18.17
N TYR A 308 2.99 -14.08 18.76
CA TYR A 308 4.35 -13.84 19.24
C TYR A 308 4.68 -14.83 20.36
N ASP A 309 5.92 -15.31 20.29
CA ASP A 309 6.58 -16.12 21.30
C ASP A 309 7.78 -15.32 21.83
N GLU A 310 7.94 -15.27 23.16
CA GLU A 310 8.91 -14.36 23.78
C GLU A 310 10.36 -14.66 23.38
N GLU A 311 10.73 -15.94 23.27
CA GLU A 311 12.08 -16.36 22.86
C GLU A 311 12.34 -15.95 21.40
N THR A 312 11.41 -16.29 20.51
CA THR A 312 11.49 -15.94 19.09
C THR A 312 11.60 -14.42 18.87
N VAL A 313 10.87 -13.63 19.64
CA VAL A 313 10.87 -12.18 19.52
C VAL A 313 12.18 -11.55 20.02
N ARG A 314 12.79 -12.10 21.09
CA ARG A 314 14.11 -11.64 21.57
C ARG A 314 15.20 -11.90 20.55
N ASP A 315 15.19 -13.08 19.92
CA ASP A 315 16.14 -13.42 18.86
C ASP A 315 15.99 -12.49 17.65
N TYR A 316 14.73 -12.25 17.25
CA TYR A 316 14.40 -11.28 16.20
C TYR A 316 14.95 -9.88 16.50
N PHE A 317 14.71 -9.34 17.70
CA PHE A 317 15.20 -8.01 18.05
C PHE A 317 16.72 -7.96 18.09
N THR A 318 17.37 -9.03 18.56
CA THR A 318 18.83 -9.14 18.54
C THR A 318 19.37 -9.09 17.10
N GLU A 319 18.71 -9.80 16.17
CA GLU A 319 19.07 -9.74 14.74
C GLU A 319 18.90 -8.32 14.18
N VAL A 320 17.77 -7.66 14.44
CA VAL A 320 17.54 -6.28 13.94
C VAL A 320 18.49 -5.27 14.56
N TRP A 321 18.87 -5.45 15.83
CA TRP A 321 19.83 -4.58 16.48
C TRP A 321 21.20 -4.59 15.79
N THR A 322 21.57 -5.66 15.07
CA THR A 322 22.86 -5.76 14.37
C THR A 322 23.09 -4.59 13.40
N TYR A 323 22.02 -4.03 12.80
CA TYR A 323 22.08 -2.87 11.92
C TYR A 323 22.59 -1.58 12.59
N PHE A 324 22.49 -1.50 13.92
CA PHE A 324 22.80 -0.30 14.69
C PHE A 324 24.06 -0.47 15.55
N THR A 325 24.68 -1.65 15.60
CA THR A 325 25.78 -1.95 16.53
C THR A 325 27.01 -1.04 16.35
N GLU A 326 27.25 -0.58 15.13
CA GLU A 326 28.39 0.30 14.81
C GLU A 326 28.06 1.80 14.89
N THR A 327 26.79 2.18 14.94
CA THR A 327 26.32 3.57 14.78
C THR A 327 25.51 4.11 15.95
N ALA A 328 24.85 3.25 16.72
CA ALA A 328 24.10 3.63 17.92
C ALA A 328 25.03 4.12 19.03
N ASP A 329 24.58 5.14 19.76
CA ASP A 329 25.31 5.61 20.93
C ASP A 329 25.01 4.76 22.19
N ALA A 330 25.74 5.04 23.26
CA ALA A 330 25.62 4.29 24.51
C ALA A 330 24.25 4.50 25.19
N GLU A 331 23.59 5.64 25.00
CA GLU A 331 22.28 5.92 25.57
C GLU A 331 21.21 5.09 24.85
N GLU A 332 21.28 5.03 23.52
CA GLU A 332 20.40 4.22 22.68
C GLU A 332 20.50 2.72 22.99
N TRP A 333 21.73 2.23 23.21
CA TRP A 333 21.93 0.85 23.66
C TRP A 333 21.26 0.57 25.01
N VAL A 334 21.38 1.50 25.97
CA VAL A 334 20.74 1.35 27.28
C VAL A 334 19.22 1.31 27.14
N VAL A 335 18.63 2.24 26.37
CA VAL A 335 17.19 2.26 26.09
C VAL A 335 16.74 0.95 25.44
N TYR A 336 17.47 0.45 24.45
CA TYR A 336 17.17 -0.82 23.80
C TYR A 336 17.16 -1.99 24.79
N GLN A 337 18.17 -2.09 25.66
CA GLN A 337 18.25 -3.14 26.67
C GLN A 337 17.09 -3.05 27.67
N GLU A 338 16.76 -1.85 28.15
CA GLU A 338 15.62 -1.64 29.07
C GLU A 338 14.29 -2.07 28.43
N LEU A 339 14.07 -1.73 27.15
CA LEU A 339 12.88 -2.14 26.41
C LEU A 339 12.82 -3.66 26.21
N LEU A 340 13.96 -4.30 25.91
CA LEU A 340 14.08 -5.76 25.74
C LEU A 340 13.85 -6.52 27.07
N GLU A 341 14.32 -5.98 28.19
CA GLU A 341 14.05 -6.51 29.53
C GLU A 341 12.57 -6.41 29.90
N ALA A 342 11.94 -5.27 29.59
CA ALA A 342 10.51 -5.05 29.81
C ALA A 342 9.60 -5.92 28.92
N ALA A 343 10.16 -6.55 27.88
CA ALA A 343 9.44 -7.35 26.88
C ALA A 343 8.27 -6.59 26.21
N ASP A 344 8.40 -5.27 26.07
CA ASP A 344 7.39 -4.43 25.42
C ASP A 344 7.65 -4.38 23.90
N ILE A 345 7.20 -5.44 23.22
CA ILE A 345 7.35 -5.65 21.76
C ILE A 345 6.94 -4.41 20.96
N ASP A 346 5.85 -3.77 21.38
CA ASP A 346 5.28 -2.62 20.69
C ASP A 346 6.24 -1.43 20.78
N ARG A 347 6.76 -1.14 21.98
CA ARG A 347 7.74 -0.05 22.17
C ARG A 347 9.09 -0.32 21.52
N ILE A 348 9.56 -1.57 21.53
CA ILE A 348 10.82 -1.94 20.86
C ILE A 348 10.68 -1.70 19.35
N ASN A 349 9.58 -2.11 18.72
CA ASN A 349 9.36 -1.87 17.29
C ASN A 349 9.28 -0.37 16.95
N MET A 350 8.64 0.45 17.80
CA MET A 350 8.64 1.91 17.62
C MET A 350 10.05 2.48 17.72
N PHE A 351 10.81 2.09 18.74
CA PHE A 351 12.20 2.52 18.92
C PHE A 351 13.09 2.12 17.73
N LEU A 352 12.99 0.87 17.24
CA LEU A 352 13.76 0.41 16.09
C LEU A 352 13.34 1.10 14.78
N ALA A 353 12.06 1.50 14.64
CA ALA A 353 11.61 2.31 13.52
C ALA A 353 12.22 3.72 13.56
N ASP A 354 12.26 4.35 14.74
CA ASP A 354 12.90 5.66 14.93
C ASP A 354 14.41 5.58 14.66
N MET A 355 15.08 4.49 15.09
CA MET A 355 16.49 4.23 14.79
C MET A 355 16.71 4.04 13.29
N ALA A 356 15.88 3.24 12.60
CA ALA A 356 15.98 3.04 11.16
C ALA A 356 15.81 4.36 10.38
N MET A 357 14.95 5.25 10.89
CA MET A 357 14.79 6.61 10.37
C MET A 357 16.03 7.48 10.62
N LYS A 358 16.51 7.54 11.87
CA LYS A 358 17.69 8.33 12.27
C LYS A 358 18.95 7.95 11.48
N TYR A 359 19.14 6.66 11.24
CA TYR A 359 20.33 6.11 10.58
C TYR A 359 20.10 5.74 9.11
N GLU A 360 18.93 6.07 8.55
CA GLU A 360 18.54 5.79 7.16
C GLU A 360 18.77 4.34 6.70
N VAL A 361 18.46 3.36 7.58
CA VAL A 361 18.67 1.93 7.30
C VAL A 361 17.60 1.41 6.32
N SER A 362 17.93 1.42 5.03
CA SER A 362 16.99 1.16 3.93
C SER A 362 16.22 -0.15 4.05
N GLU A 363 16.88 -1.21 4.48
CA GLU A 363 16.36 -2.56 4.62
C GLU A 363 15.26 -2.62 5.68
N LEU A 364 15.45 -1.90 6.78
CA LEU A 364 14.47 -1.80 7.85
C LEU A 364 13.36 -0.82 7.49
N LEU A 365 13.68 0.33 6.90
CA LEU A 365 12.71 1.32 6.46
C LEU A 365 11.71 0.75 5.44
N ASN A 366 12.16 -0.15 4.56
CA ASN A 366 11.29 -0.82 3.61
C ASN A 366 10.56 -2.05 4.20
N SER A 367 10.90 -2.50 5.42
CA SER A 367 10.30 -3.68 6.02
C SER A 367 8.84 -3.47 6.47
N THR A 368 8.05 -4.54 6.44
CA THR A 368 6.68 -4.58 6.97
C THR A 368 6.66 -4.28 8.47
N VAL A 369 7.70 -4.65 9.22
CA VAL A 369 7.78 -4.34 10.66
C VAL A 369 7.78 -2.84 10.90
N VAL A 370 8.65 -2.07 10.23
CA VAL A 370 8.68 -0.61 10.38
C VAL A 370 7.41 0.03 9.82
N LYS A 371 6.95 -0.42 8.64
CA LYS A 371 5.74 0.10 8.00
C LYS A 371 4.48 -0.11 8.83
N VAL A 372 4.38 -1.20 9.59
CA VAL A 372 3.14 -1.63 10.23
C VAL A 372 3.23 -1.63 11.76
N LEU A 373 4.24 -2.29 12.34
CA LEU A 373 4.38 -2.48 13.80
C LEU A 373 4.96 -1.25 14.49
N GLY A 374 5.74 -0.42 13.78
CA GLY A 374 6.20 0.89 14.27
C GLY A 374 5.09 1.93 14.45
N ARG A 375 3.81 1.54 14.37
CA ARG A 375 2.65 2.44 14.46
C ARG A 375 1.76 2.13 15.65
N GLU A 376 1.52 3.13 16.50
CA GLU A 376 0.66 3.03 17.70
C GLU A 376 -0.75 2.44 17.43
N LYS A 377 -1.30 2.64 16.22
CA LYS A 377 -2.66 2.21 15.87
C LYS A 377 -2.77 0.74 15.47
N PHE A 378 -1.71 0.12 14.94
CA PHE A 378 -1.76 -1.29 14.51
C PHE A 378 -2.00 -2.22 15.71
N ILE A 379 -1.43 -1.88 16.85
CA ILE A 379 -1.57 -2.56 18.13
C ILE A 379 -3.04 -2.68 18.56
N LYS A 380 -3.86 -1.66 18.27
CA LYS A 380 -5.29 -1.67 18.60
C LYS A 380 -6.11 -2.56 17.66
N MET A 381 -5.72 -2.66 16.39
CA MET A 381 -6.38 -3.51 15.39
C MET A 381 -6.07 -5.01 15.56
N GLN A 382 -4.92 -5.40 16.11
CA GLN A 382 -4.69 -6.81 16.48
C GLN A 382 -5.37 -7.20 17.79
N LYS A 383 -5.47 -6.27 18.75
CA LYS A 383 -6.11 -6.51 20.06
C LYS A 383 -7.65 -6.52 19.97
N GLY A 384 -8.21 -5.84 18.96
CA GLY A 384 -9.60 -6.04 18.53
C GLY A 384 -9.66 -7.13 17.47
N LYS A 385 -10.06 -8.36 17.83
CA LYS A 385 -10.61 -9.28 16.82
C LYS A 385 -11.63 -8.50 15.99
N ILE A 386 -11.49 -8.52 14.67
CA ILE A 386 -12.53 -8.03 13.74
C ILE A 386 -13.86 -8.68 14.08
#